data_AF-A0A974NZS1-F1
#
_entry.id   AF-A0A974NZS1-F1
#
_cell.length_a   1.000
_cell.length_b   1.000
_cell.length_c   1.000
_cell.angle_alpha   90.00
_cell.angle_beta   90.00
_cell.angle_gamma   90.00
#
_symmetry.space_group_name_H-M   'P 1'
#
loop_
_entity.id
_entity.type
_entity.pdbx_description
1 polymer ?
#
loop_
_entity_poly.entity_id
_entity_poly.type
_entity_poly.pdbx_seq_one_letter_code
_entity_poly.pdbx_strand_id
1 'polypeptide(L)'
;MPTGCGEGEPPTFFIHLLCSLSCDYVRGKLPHTTSSVLPRPRVLSPGLEHKLPKKFVIAQIELLIDLVRPKNDIEMVDDHPTLSSLPNESRFRFPNVHAANTRLRDGSILIAAITSCTNTSNPSVMIGAGLLAKKAVQLGMRVDSSIKTSLAPGSRIVEDYLKRTGLQFYLDQLGFNIVGYGCTTCIGNSGPLHPEIERAVVSGDLVGVAVLSGNRNFEARIHQSVRANFLMSPPLVVAFALAGYIDVDLIHNPISKDLNGRDVYLKEIWPSTSEIREVMATALQPEAFLRLYADFVSNNPKWDEIESATGKFYHWNPSSTYIQEPPFFEDFSIELAGLSEIYHARPLVILGDSVTTDHISPAGAIQAGSPAGEYLTKCGIQPRDFNSYGSRRGNDRVMTRGTFSNARIRNLMLPNTEGGVSIKYPEAEQRSIYDVAMAYKAEETPLIIIAGREYGTGSSRDWAAKGTKLLGVRAVIAMSYERIHRSNLVGMGVLPLQFPEGVSAKTLQLDGTERFCVLRLSEKIQPRQALILRIERKDGSASDVEVQLRADTCTEVDYLRHGGILPLVLRKLLIR
;
A
#
# COMPACT_ATOMS: atom_id res chain seq x y z
N MET A 1 -5.40 38.86 -30.98
CA MET A 1 -4.50 39.75 -30.20
C MET A 1 -5.06 39.89 -28.79
N PRO A 2 -4.24 39.88 -27.72
CA PRO A 2 -3.00 39.13 -27.49
C PRO A 2 -3.16 38.16 -26.27
N THR A 3 -2.76 36.90 -26.42
CA THR A 3 -1.62 36.23 -25.75
C THR A 3 -1.68 36.07 -24.23
N GLY A 4 -1.52 34.82 -23.78
CA GLY A 4 -0.85 34.54 -22.52
C GLY A 4 -1.34 33.29 -21.83
N CYS A 5 -0.67 32.16 -22.06
CA CYS A 5 -0.39 31.16 -21.03
C CYS A 5 0.66 30.20 -21.61
N GLY A 6 1.88 30.34 -21.12
CA GLY A 6 3.03 29.56 -21.57
C GLY A 6 2.86 28.07 -21.27
N GLU A 7 3.38 27.26 -22.18
CA GLU A 7 3.59 25.83 -21.98
C GLU A 7 4.59 25.65 -20.83
N GLY A 8 4.10 25.18 -19.68
CA GLY A 8 4.96 24.72 -18.59
C GLY A 8 5.40 23.29 -18.86
N GLU A 9 6.70 23.09 -19.11
CA GLU A 9 7.30 21.77 -19.13
C GLU A 9 7.12 21.05 -17.78
N PRO A 10 6.93 19.71 -17.76
CA PRO A 10 6.79 18.95 -16.53
C PRO A 10 8.13 18.91 -15.76
N PRO A 11 8.13 18.98 -14.43
CA PRO A 11 9.36 18.84 -13.65
C PRO A 11 9.85 17.39 -13.69
N THR A 12 10.88 17.15 -14.48
CA THR A 12 11.61 15.88 -14.52
C THR A 12 12.55 15.82 -13.30
N PHE A 13 12.23 14.99 -12.31
CA PHE A 13 13.11 14.74 -11.17
C PHE A 13 14.20 13.72 -11.58
N PHE A 14 15.43 14.21 -11.80
CA PHE A 14 16.63 13.37 -11.91
C PHE A 14 17.37 13.36 -10.56
N ILE A 15 17.49 12.19 -9.94
CA ILE A 15 18.38 11.96 -8.79
C ILE A 15 19.76 11.60 -9.36
N HIS A 16 20.72 12.51 -9.29
CA HIS A 16 22.12 12.19 -9.59
C HIS A 16 22.79 11.60 -8.34
N LEU A 17 23.10 10.30 -8.40
CA LEU A 17 23.99 9.62 -7.47
C LEU A 17 25.43 9.83 -7.96
N LEU A 18 26.17 10.74 -7.33
CA LEU A 18 27.61 10.90 -7.62
C LEU A 18 28.39 9.91 -6.74
N CYS A 19 29.12 9.00 -7.40
CA CYS A 19 30.05 8.05 -6.80
C CYS A 19 31.49 8.55 -6.99
N SER A 20 32.39 8.13 -6.09
CA SER A 20 33.86 8.39 -6.01
C SER A 20 34.23 9.61 -5.14
N LEU A 21 35.20 9.59 -4.20
CA LEU A 21 36.46 8.85 -4.03
C LEU A 21 36.88 8.71 -2.54
N SER A 22 37.57 7.60 -2.26
CA SER A 22 38.74 7.36 -1.38
C SER A 22 38.72 7.53 0.15
N CYS A 23 39.03 6.40 0.79
CA CYS A 23 39.61 6.23 2.13
C CYS A 23 40.88 7.08 2.36
N ASP A 24 41.01 7.64 3.55
CA ASP A 24 42.13 7.40 4.49
C ASP A 24 41.95 8.29 5.73
N TYR A 25 41.55 7.71 6.87
CA TYR A 25 42.01 8.18 8.18
C TYR A 25 41.72 7.12 9.26
N VAL A 26 42.70 6.23 9.48
CA VAL A 26 42.81 5.43 10.70
C VAL A 26 44.02 5.95 11.46
N ARG A 27 43.80 6.22 12.76
CA ARG A 27 44.75 6.42 13.88
C ARG A 27 44.80 7.85 14.44
N GLY A 28 44.51 7.93 15.75
CA GLY A 28 45.02 8.96 16.64
C GLY A 28 43.95 9.66 17.46
N LYS A 29 43.88 9.32 18.76
CA LYS A 29 43.29 10.17 19.80
C LYS A 29 43.80 11.61 19.65
N LEU A 30 42.97 12.62 19.96
CA LEU A 30 43.27 13.79 20.81
C LEU A 30 42.04 14.74 20.91
N PRO A 31 42.02 15.73 21.85
CA PRO A 31 40.99 15.90 22.86
C PRO A 31 40.05 17.10 22.61
N HIS A 32 39.11 17.30 23.53
CA HIS A 32 38.30 18.52 23.65
C HIS A 32 39.16 19.79 23.59
N THR A 33 38.97 20.63 22.55
CA THR A 33 38.77 22.10 22.63
C THR A 33 38.68 22.74 21.24
N THR A 34 37.72 23.67 21.10
CA THR A 34 37.64 24.85 20.20
C THR A 34 37.61 24.68 18.67
N SER A 35 36.45 25.06 18.10
CA SER A 35 36.23 25.72 16.79
C SER A 35 37.17 25.32 15.64
N SER A 36 36.74 24.35 14.83
CA SER A 36 37.27 24.17 13.47
C SER A 36 36.14 24.19 12.44
N VAL A 37 36.26 25.14 11.52
CA VAL A 37 35.39 25.35 10.37
C VAL A 37 35.44 24.10 9.48
N LEU A 38 34.28 23.47 9.25
CA LEU A 38 34.14 22.38 8.28
C LEU A 38 34.60 22.87 6.89
N PRO A 39 35.46 22.13 6.16
CA PRO A 39 35.86 22.53 4.82
C PRO A 39 34.64 22.44 3.88
N ARG A 40 34.44 23.49 3.08
CA ARG A 40 33.40 23.50 2.04
C ARG A 40 33.62 22.33 1.06
N PRO A 41 32.56 21.61 0.64
CA PRO A 41 32.71 20.56 -0.35
C PRO A 41 33.27 21.14 -1.65
N ARG A 42 34.37 20.55 -2.14
CA ARG A 42 34.93 20.87 -3.47
C ARG A 42 33.93 20.43 -4.53
N VAL A 43 33.31 21.40 -5.19
CA VAL A 43 32.53 21.19 -6.41
C VAL A 43 33.50 20.83 -7.54
N LEU A 44 33.50 19.56 -7.95
CA LEU A 44 34.13 19.13 -9.19
C LEU A 44 33.20 19.53 -10.34
N SER A 45 33.75 20.26 -11.32
CA SER A 45 33.15 20.71 -12.60
C SER A 45 32.36 22.03 -12.58
N PRO A 46 32.90 23.14 -13.12
CA PRO A 46 32.14 24.36 -13.39
C PRO A 46 31.42 24.23 -14.73
N GLY A 47 30.18 23.77 -14.75
CA GLY A 47 29.44 23.66 -16.00
C GLY A 47 28.13 22.89 -15.92
N LEU A 48 27.23 23.29 -15.02
CA LEU A 48 25.75 23.21 -15.07
C LEU A 48 25.25 23.37 -13.63
N GLU A 49 25.04 24.61 -13.17
CA GLU A 49 24.24 24.81 -11.97
C GLU A 49 22.76 24.63 -12.32
N HIS A 50 22.24 23.42 -12.12
CA HIS A 50 20.80 23.22 -12.13
C HIS A 50 20.18 24.06 -11.01
N LYS A 51 19.39 25.08 -11.38
CA LYS A 51 18.58 25.88 -10.45
C LYS A 51 17.41 25.03 -9.95
N LEU A 52 17.68 24.17 -8.96
CA LEU A 52 16.64 23.46 -8.23
C LEU A 52 15.91 24.44 -7.29
N PRO A 53 14.57 24.38 -7.18
CA PRO A 53 13.80 25.28 -6.31
C PRO A 53 14.20 25.17 -4.84
N LYS A 54 14.67 23.99 -4.39
CA LYS A 54 15.36 23.75 -3.11
C LYS A 54 16.40 22.64 -3.30
N LYS A 55 17.54 22.72 -2.60
CA LYS A 55 18.57 21.67 -2.56
C LYS A 55 18.57 21.02 -1.17
N PHE A 56 18.46 19.69 -1.12
CA PHE A 56 18.63 18.90 0.10
C PHE A 56 19.93 18.08 -0.05
N VAL A 57 20.78 18.10 0.97
CA VAL A 57 22.05 17.36 0.99
C VAL A 57 21.98 16.33 2.10
N ILE A 58 22.13 15.04 1.73
CA ILE A 58 22.25 13.94 2.68
C ILE A 58 23.71 13.50 2.67
N ALA A 59 24.44 13.75 3.76
CA ALA A 59 25.79 13.21 3.94
C ALA A 59 25.68 11.74 4.36
N GLN A 60 26.28 10.82 3.61
CA GLN A 60 26.36 9.38 3.94
C GLN A 60 27.38 9.10 5.06
N ILE A 61 27.47 9.96 6.07
CA ILE A 61 28.31 9.72 7.24
C ILE A 61 27.46 8.89 8.19
N GLU A 62 27.67 7.57 8.15
CA GLU A 62 26.97 6.58 8.99
C GLU A 62 25.45 6.82 9.03
N LEU A 63 24.75 6.33 7.99
CA LEU A 63 23.40 5.81 8.25
C LEU A 63 23.61 4.64 9.22
N LEU A 64 23.72 4.96 10.51
CA LEU A 64 23.51 4.00 11.58
C LEU A 64 22.21 3.30 11.22
N ILE A 65 22.25 1.98 11.27
CA ILE A 65 21.01 1.22 11.29
C ILE A 65 20.35 1.68 12.59
N ASP A 66 19.51 2.71 12.53
CA ASP A 66 18.49 3.00 13.53
C ASP A 66 17.58 1.78 13.47
N LEU A 67 18.03 0.71 14.13
CA LEU A 67 17.39 -0.58 14.15
C LEU A 67 16.02 -0.33 14.75
N VAL A 68 15.03 -0.61 13.92
CA VAL A 68 13.62 -0.48 14.21
C VAL A 68 13.30 -1.28 15.47
N ARG A 69 13.33 -0.60 16.61
CA ARG A 69 12.92 -1.15 17.90
C ARG A 69 11.68 -0.37 18.36
N PRO A 70 10.47 -0.84 18.06
CA PRO A 70 9.28 -0.22 18.60
C PRO A 70 9.32 -0.32 20.13
N LYS A 71 8.94 0.77 20.82
CA LYS A 71 8.97 0.81 22.30
C LYS A 71 7.69 0.27 22.92
N ASN A 72 6.61 0.20 22.16
CA ASN A 72 5.29 -0.27 22.60
C ASN A 72 4.45 -0.76 21.40
N ASP A 73 3.27 -1.30 21.68
CA ASP A 73 2.37 -1.87 20.67
C ASP A 73 1.84 -0.81 19.68
N ILE A 74 1.71 0.45 20.11
CA ILE A 74 1.26 1.56 19.26
C ILE A 74 2.32 1.87 18.21
N GLU A 75 3.57 2.09 18.62
CA GLU A 75 4.70 2.30 17.68
C GLU A 75 4.91 1.09 16.77
N MET A 76 4.63 -0.12 17.26
CA MET A 76 4.74 -1.35 16.48
C MET A 76 3.65 -1.46 15.40
N VAL A 77 2.42 -1.01 15.67
CA VAL A 77 1.30 -1.05 14.71
C VAL A 77 1.36 0.14 13.74
N ASP A 78 1.72 1.32 14.22
CA ASP A 78 1.72 2.55 13.42
C ASP A 78 3.00 2.74 12.59
N ASP A 79 4.06 1.96 12.83
CA ASP A 79 5.40 2.06 12.19
C ASP A 79 5.96 3.49 12.14
N HIS A 80 5.55 4.31 13.11
CA HIS A 80 5.98 5.68 13.29
C HIS A 80 6.45 5.88 14.73
N PRO A 81 7.63 6.49 14.96
CA PRO A 81 8.02 6.88 16.31
C PRO A 81 6.98 7.89 16.82
N THR A 82 6.39 7.61 17.98
CA THR A 82 5.43 8.54 18.57
C THR A 82 6.17 9.80 19.05
N LEU A 83 5.82 10.97 18.50
CA LEU A 83 6.34 12.28 18.95
C LEU A 83 5.81 12.67 20.35
N SER A 84 4.87 11.92 20.90
CA SER A 84 4.32 12.10 22.24
C SER A 84 5.10 11.26 23.25
N SER A 85 5.63 11.92 24.28
CA SER A 85 6.01 11.31 25.56
C SER A 85 4.77 10.69 26.22
N LEU A 86 4.33 9.53 25.72
CA LEU A 86 3.38 8.71 26.46
C LEU A 86 4.12 8.14 27.69
N PRO A 87 3.48 8.14 28.87
CA PRO A 87 4.04 7.48 30.04
C PRO A 87 4.35 6.02 29.72
N ASN A 88 5.29 5.46 30.47
CA ASN A 88 5.91 4.13 30.38
C ASN A 88 4.92 2.94 30.57
N GLU A 89 3.67 3.02 30.10
CA GLU A 89 2.61 2.06 30.35
C GLU A 89 2.07 1.43 29.06
N SER A 90 2.88 0.52 28.51
CA SER A 90 2.47 -0.80 28.04
C SER A 90 3.71 -1.46 27.42
N ARG A 91 4.51 -2.10 28.27
CA ARG A 91 5.46 -3.09 27.77
C ARG A 91 4.65 -4.20 27.11
N PHE A 92 5.13 -4.68 25.96
CA PHE A 92 4.61 -5.84 25.23
C PHE A 92 3.93 -6.83 26.17
N ARG A 93 2.67 -7.18 25.88
CA ARG A 93 2.07 -8.26 26.66
C ARG A 93 2.83 -9.52 26.28
N PHE A 94 3.21 -10.29 27.30
CA PHE A 94 3.78 -11.61 27.11
C PHE A 94 2.74 -12.71 27.42
N PRO A 95 1.53 -12.74 26.82
CA PRO A 95 0.73 -13.97 26.86
C PRO A 95 1.52 -15.01 26.10
N ASN A 96 2.06 -15.99 26.82
CA ASN A 96 2.76 -17.09 26.19
C ASN A 96 1.71 -18.04 25.65
N VAL A 97 1.47 -17.97 24.35
CA VAL A 97 0.59 -18.93 23.69
C VAL A 97 1.46 -20.00 23.05
N HIS A 98 1.26 -21.25 23.45
CA HIS A 98 1.90 -22.39 22.83
C HIS A 98 1.09 -22.82 21.60
N ALA A 99 1.74 -22.83 20.43
CA ALA A 99 1.14 -23.28 19.19
C ALA A 99 2.22 -23.94 18.33
N ALA A 100 1.92 -25.06 17.66
CA ALA A 100 2.87 -25.77 16.80
C ALA A 100 4.28 -25.99 17.43
N ASN A 101 4.34 -26.35 18.72
CA ASN A 101 5.58 -26.52 19.51
C ASN A 101 6.47 -25.28 19.68
N THR A 102 5.98 -24.08 19.38
CA THR A 102 6.68 -22.81 19.65
C THR A 102 5.95 -21.98 20.71
N ARG A 103 6.60 -20.90 21.16
CA ARG A 103 6.07 -19.90 22.10
C ARG A 103 5.88 -18.58 21.36
N LEU A 104 4.63 -18.16 21.20
CA LEU A 104 4.28 -16.87 20.61
C LEU A 104 4.09 -15.81 21.70
N ARG A 105 4.47 -14.58 21.37
CA ARG A 105 4.31 -13.37 22.19
C ARG A 105 4.11 -12.15 21.27
N ASP A 106 3.78 -11.00 21.85
CA ASP A 106 3.82 -9.75 21.09
C ASP A 106 5.23 -9.53 20.52
N GLY A 107 5.28 -9.08 19.26
CA GLY A 107 6.54 -8.89 18.54
C GLY A 107 7.12 -10.18 17.92
N SER A 108 6.50 -11.35 18.11
CA SER A 108 6.90 -12.58 17.40
C SER A 108 6.78 -12.39 15.89
N ILE A 109 7.83 -12.75 15.17
CA ILE A 109 7.83 -12.72 13.70
C ILE A 109 7.09 -13.95 13.19
N LEU A 110 6.03 -13.73 12.41
CA LEU A 110 5.21 -14.78 11.82
C LEU A 110 5.47 -14.93 10.32
N ILE A 111 5.94 -13.87 9.66
CA ILE A 111 6.25 -13.84 8.24
C ILE A 111 7.61 -13.16 8.06
N ALA A 112 8.51 -13.82 7.33
CA ALA A 112 9.78 -13.24 6.90
C ALA A 112 9.94 -13.41 5.38
N ALA A 113 9.75 -12.33 4.63
CA ALA A 113 9.65 -12.41 3.17
C ALA A 113 10.71 -11.56 2.46
N ILE A 114 11.63 -12.22 1.75
CA ILE A 114 12.45 -11.56 0.74
C ILE A 114 11.59 -11.45 -0.53
N THR A 115 11.03 -10.27 -0.75
CA THR A 115 10.02 -10.01 -1.78
C THR A 115 10.23 -8.63 -2.41
N SER A 116 9.32 -8.23 -3.31
CA SER A 116 9.26 -6.95 -4.00
C SER A 116 10.35 -6.69 -5.04
N CYS A 117 9.95 -6.06 -6.14
CA CYS A 117 10.88 -5.50 -7.12
C CYS A 117 11.81 -4.45 -6.54
N THR A 118 11.44 -3.78 -5.43
CA THR A 118 12.25 -2.74 -4.78
C THR A 118 13.66 -3.23 -4.40
N ASN A 119 13.75 -4.42 -3.81
CA ASN A 119 15.02 -4.95 -3.30
C ASN A 119 15.52 -6.15 -4.12
N THR A 120 14.62 -6.97 -4.68
CA THR A 120 15.05 -8.14 -5.47
C THR A 120 15.68 -7.77 -6.81
N SER A 121 15.49 -6.54 -7.29
CA SER A 121 16.21 -6.01 -8.46
C SER A 121 17.63 -5.56 -8.14
N ASN A 122 18.03 -5.52 -6.87
CA ASN A 122 19.35 -5.07 -6.44
C ASN A 122 20.22 -6.27 -6.03
N PRO A 123 21.18 -6.70 -6.87
CA PRO A 123 22.01 -7.87 -6.58
C PRO A 123 22.83 -7.73 -5.30
N SER A 124 23.22 -6.50 -4.90
CA SER A 124 24.04 -6.27 -3.71
C SER A 124 23.38 -6.81 -2.44
N VAL A 125 22.11 -6.46 -2.24
CA VAL A 125 21.37 -6.87 -1.04
C VAL A 125 20.92 -8.33 -1.12
N MET A 126 20.67 -8.86 -2.31
CA MET A 126 20.34 -10.28 -2.50
C MET A 126 21.54 -11.20 -2.24
N ILE A 127 22.72 -10.83 -2.76
CA ILE A 127 23.99 -11.50 -2.45
C ILE A 127 24.29 -11.37 -0.95
N GLY A 128 24.09 -10.19 -0.36
CA GLY A 128 24.23 -9.97 1.07
C GLY A 128 23.36 -10.92 1.91
N ALA A 129 22.09 -11.09 1.55
CA ALA A 129 21.20 -12.05 2.22
C ALA A 129 21.71 -13.50 2.08
N GLY A 130 22.15 -13.88 0.89
CA GLY A 130 22.72 -15.22 0.64
C GLY A 130 24.01 -15.49 1.42
N LEU A 131 24.91 -14.51 1.51
CA LEU A 131 26.15 -14.61 2.28
C LEU A 131 25.88 -14.68 3.79
N LEU A 132 24.92 -13.90 4.30
CA LEU A 132 24.47 -13.99 5.68
C LEU A 132 23.89 -15.37 5.98
N ALA A 133 23.02 -15.88 5.11
CA ALA A 133 22.48 -17.23 5.23
C ALA A 133 23.57 -18.30 5.24
N LYS A 134 24.57 -18.17 4.36
CA LYS A 134 25.74 -19.07 4.32
C LYS A 134 26.47 -19.11 5.66
N LYS A 135 26.83 -17.95 6.22
CA LYS A 135 27.53 -17.86 7.52
C LYS A 135 26.67 -18.44 8.66
N ALA A 136 25.38 -18.13 8.70
CA ALA A 136 24.46 -18.63 9.71
C ALA A 136 24.31 -20.17 9.66
N VAL A 137 24.11 -20.74 8.47
CA VAL A 137 23.98 -22.20 8.27
C VAL A 137 25.28 -22.93 8.60
N GLN A 138 26.45 -22.35 8.31
CA GLN A 138 27.75 -22.93 8.68
C GLN A 138 27.98 -22.99 10.19
N LEU A 139 27.34 -22.09 10.95
CA LEU A 139 27.27 -22.14 12.42
C LEU A 139 26.13 -23.04 12.93
N GLY A 140 25.35 -23.63 12.02
CA GLY A 140 24.18 -24.49 12.27
C GLY A 140 22.99 -23.79 12.93
N MET A 141 22.89 -22.48 12.74
CA MET A 141 21.70 -21.72 13.11
C MET A 141 20.50 -22.13 12.24
N ARG A 142 19.28 -22.00 12.79
CA ARG A 142 18.02 -22.31 12.10
C ARG A 142 16.97 -21.25 12.40
N VAL A 143 16.05 -21.06 11.46
CA VAL A 143 14.84 -20.26 11.65
C VAL A 143 13.79 -21.11 12.38
N ASP A 144 13.05 -20.51 13.32
CA ASP A 144 11.94 -21.18 14.02
C ASP A 144 10.86 -21.61 13.00
N SER A 145 10.38 -22.86 13.11
CA SER A 145 9.43 -23.44 12.16
C SER A 145 8.06 -22.76 12.13
N SER A 146 7.75 -21.92 13.12
CA SER A 146 6.54 -21.09 13.15
C SER A 146 6.59 -19.90 12.20
N ILE A 147 7.80 -19.54 11.73
CA ILE A 147 8.01 -18.38 10.87
C ILE A 147 7.81 -18.79 9.42
N LYS A 148 6.86 -18.16 8.74
CA LYS A 148 6.66 -18.35 7.31
C LYS A 148 7.71 -17.58 6.50
N THR A 149 8.78 -18.27 6.12
CA THR A 149 9.83 -17.74 5.26
C THR A 149 9.47 -17.86 3.78
N SER A 150 9.93 -16.91 2.97
CA SER A 150 9.75 -16.96 1.50
C SER A 150 10.74 -16.08 0.76
N LEU A 151 11.16 -16.54 -0.43
CA LEU A 151 11.88 -15.75 -1.41
C LEU A 151 11.05 -15.65 -2.70
N ALA A 152 10.69 -14.44 -3.09
CA ALA A 152 9.94 -14.18 -4.31
C ALA A 152 10.67 -13.16 -5.19
N PRO A 153 11.56 -13.64 -6.09
CA PRO A 153 12.34 -12.75 -6.92
C PRO A 153 11.48 -12.01 -7.95
N GLY A 154 11.86 -10.76 -8.25
CA GLY A 154 11.22 -9.99 -9.33
C GLY A 154 11.51 -10.53 -10.73
N SER A 155 12.56 -11.34 -10.91
CA SER A 155 12.85 -12.03 -12.17
C SER A 155 13.75 -13.24 -12.00
N ARG A 156 13.84 -14.07 -13.05
CA ARG A 156 14.67 -15.29 -13.10
C ARG A 156 16.18 -15.02 -13.02
N ILE A 157 16.64 -13.78 -13.26
CA ILE A 157 18.07 -13.45 -13.15
C ILE A 157 18.59 -13.64 -11.71
N VAL A 158 17.72 -13.39 -10.72
CA VAL A 158 18.04 -13.54 -9.30
C VAL A 158 18.30 -14.99 -8.97
N GLU A 159 17.44 -15.89 -9.44
CA GLU A 159 17.64 -17.32 -9.31
C GLU A 159 18.95 -17.77 -9.97
N ASP A 160 19.25 -17.29 -11.19
CA ASP A 160 20.45 -17.68 -11.94
C ASP A 160 21.73 -17.35 -11.16
N TYR A 161 21.92 -16.12 -10.68
CA TYR A 161 23.13 -15.78 -9.95
C TYR A 161 23.16 -16.38 -8.54
N LEU A 162 22.03 -16.51 -7.83
CA LEU A 162 22.02 -17.16 -6.50
C LEU A 162 22.37 -18.64 -6.59
N LYS A 163 21.92 -19.34 -7.64
CA LYS A 163 22.30 -20.75 -7.88
C LYS A 163 23.75 -20.88 -8.30
N ARG A 164 24.23 -20.07 -9.25
CA ARG A 164 25.63 -20.11 -9.72
C ARG A 164 26.65 -19.86 -8.60
N THR A 165 26.30 -19.00 -7.65
CA THR A 165 27.14 -18.68 -6.49
C THR A 165 27.00 -19.69 -5.35
N GLY A 166 26.07 -20.65 -5.46
CA GLY A 166 25.73 -21.60 -4.41
C GLY A 166 24.98 -20.99 -3.22
N LEU A 167 24.64 -19.70 -3.27
CA LEU A 167 23.98 -19.00 -2.17
C LEU A 167 22.52 -19.41 -1.99
N GLN A 168 21.83 -19.81 -3.07
CA GLN A 168 20.44 -20.29 -2.99
C GLN A 168 20.32 -21.49 -2.05
N PHE A 169 21.30 -22.41 -2.06
CA PHE A 169 21.30 -23.59 -1.19
C PHE A 169 21.21 -23.21 0.29
N TYR A 170 21.93 -22.17 0.72
CA TYR A 170 21.91 -21.73 2.12
C TYR A 170 20.63 -20.98 2.48
N LEU A 171 20.07 -20.22 1.54
CA LEU A 171 18.75 -19.60 1.70
C LEU A 171 17.66 -20.68 1.86
N ASP A 172 17.72 -21.75 1.06
CA ASP A 172 16.79 -22.87 1.14
C ASP A 172 16.84 -23.58 2.51
N GLN A 173 18.04 -23.76 3.09
CA GLN A 173 18.20 -24.36 4.44
C GLN A 173 17.56 -23.52 5.56
N LEU A 174 17.43 -22.21 5.37
CA LEU A 174 16.73 -21.30 6.28
C LEU A 174 15.25 -21.10 5.91
N GLY A 175 14.74 -21.84 4.91
CA GLY A 175 13.36 -21.79 4.44
C GLY A 175 13.05 -20.66 3.44
N PHE A 176 14.05 -19.88 3.01
CA PHE A 176 13.91 -18.86 1.96
C PHE A 176 13.95 -19.49 0.57
N ASN A 177 13.10 -20.49 0.34
CA ASN A 177 12.92 -21.12 -0.96
C ASN A 177 12.27 -20.15 -1.94
N ILE A 178 12.61 -20.30 -3.22
CA ILE A 178 11.93 -19.57 -4.29
C ILE A 178 10.48 -20.08 -4.39
N VAL A 179 9.53 -19.25 -3.98
CA VAL A 179 8.09 -19.59 -3.99
C VAL A 179 7.36 -19.12 -5.25
N GLY A 180 7.99 -18.26 -6.05
CA GLY A 180 7.45 -17.78 -7.31
C GLY A 180 8.06 -16.48 -7.79
N TYR A 181 7.83 -16.17 -9.07
CA TYR A 181 8.27 -14.93 -9.73
C TYR A 181 7.11 -13.93 -9.79
N GLY A 182 7.05 -13.00 -8.85
CA GLY A 182 5.98 -12.01 -8.79
C GLY A 182 5.86 -11.31 -7.44
N CYS A 183 4.83 -10.48 -7.29
CA CYS A 183 4.69 -9.61 -6.12
C CYS A 183 4.49 -10.36 -4.79
N THR A 184 3.81 -11.53 -4.79
CA THR A 184 3.59 -12.38 -3.60
C THR A 184 3.25 -11.58 -2.32
N THR A 185 4.01 -11.74 -1.23
CA THR A 185 3.84 -11.06 0.06
C THR A 185 3.81 -9.53 -0.07
N CYS A 186 4.54 -8.92 -1.02
CA CYS A 186 4.56 -7.46 -1.20
C CYS A 186 3.17 -6.87 -1.54
N ILE A 187 2.30 -7.64 -2.21
CA ILE A 187 0.94 -7.20 -2.54
C ILE A 187 -0.13 -7.70 -1.55
N GLY A 188 0.29 -8.45 -0.52
CA GLY A 188 -0.60 -9.15 0.41
C GLY A 188 -0.94 -10.58 0.01
N ASN A 189 -0.34 -11.12 -1.06
CA ASN A 189 -0.47 -12.53 -1.43
C ASN A 189 0.54 -13.37 -0.65
N SER A 190 0.48 -13.26 0.68
CA SER A 190 1.34 -13.98 1.62
C SER A 190 0.90 -15.43 1.84
N GLY A 191 -0.35 -15.78 1.48
CA GLY A 191 -0.95 -17.09 1.73
C GLY A 191 -1.20 -17.35 3.22
N PRO A 192 -1.81 -18.49 3.60
CA PRO A 192 -2.22 -18.74 4.99
C PRO A 192 -1.01 -18.93 5.92
N LEU A 193 -1.16 -18.50 7.17
CA LEU A 193 -0.31 -18.97 8.28
C LEU A 193 -0.71 -20.39 8.69
N HIS A 194 0.10 -21.05 9.51
CA HIS A 194 -0.29 -22.34 10.08
C HIS A 194 -1.58 -22.14 10.94
N PRO A 195 -2.62 -22.99 10.79
CA PRO A 195 -3.90 -22.76 11.46
C PRO A 195 -3.83 -22.69 13.00
N GLU A 196 -2.86 -23.37 13.62
CA GLU A 196 -2.63 -23.25 15.07
C GLU A 196 -2.02 -21.90 15.46
N ILE A 197 -1.09 -21.39 14.65
CA ILE A 197 -0.44 -20.09 14.88
C ILE A 197 -1.46 -18.98 14.71
N GLU A 198 -2.24 -19.03 13.62
CA GLU A 198 -3.27 -18.04 13.35
C GLU A 198 -4.33 -18.01 14.45
N ARG A 199 -4.81 -19.19 14.90
CA ARG A 199 -5.74 -19.27 16.04
C ARG A 199 -5.12 -18.67 17.30
N ALA A 200 -3.87 -19.00 17.61
CA ALA A 200 -3.18 -18.50 18.80
C ALA A 200 -3.03 -16.97 18.80
N VAL A 201 -2.68 -16.39 17.65
CA VAL A 201 -2.55 -14.93 17.48
C VAL A 201 -3.89 -14.25 17.69
N VAL A 202 -4.96 -14.77 17.07
CA VAL A 202 -6.30 -14.19 17.18
C VAL A 202 -6.87 -14.36 18.59
N SER A 203 -6.80 -15.56 19.18
CA SER A 203 -7.36 -15.83 20.51
C SER A 203 -6.58 -15.15 21.64
N GLY A 204 -5.27 -14.98 21.45
CA GLY A 204 -4.40 -14.32 22.41
C GLY A 204 -4.33 -12.80 22.27
N ASP A 205 -5.02 -12.23 21.27
CA ASP A 205 -4.91 -10.82 20.87
C ASP A 205 -3.45 -10.36 20.73
N LEU A 206 -2.62 -11.22 20.13
CA LEU A 206 -1.19 -10.97 20.00
C LEU A 206 -0.89 -10.03 18.83
N VAL A 207 0.08 -9.14 19.01
CA VAL A 207 0.64 -8.34 17.91
C VAL A 207 1.74 -9.13 17.21
N GLY A 208 1.32 -9.98 16.26
CA GLY A 208 2.21 -10.68 15.35
C GLY A 208 2.85 -9.75 14.32
N VAL A 209 4.08 -10.08 13.90
CA VAL A 209 4.92 -9.24 13.04
C VAL A 209 5.21 -9.90 11.69
N ALA A 210 5.19 -9.12 10.61
CA ALA A 210 5.84 -9.46 9.35
C ALA A 210 7.07 -8.58 9.11
N VAL A 211 8.19 -9.21 8.74
CA VAL A 211 9.38 -8.51 8.24
C VAL A 211 9.52 -8.79 6.75
N LEU A 212 9.69 -7.74 5.94
CA LEU A 212 9.73 -7.92 4.49
C LEU A 212 10.62 -6.90 3.79
N SER A 213 11.20 -7.29 2.66
CA SER A 213 11.96 -6.40 1.78
C SER A 213 11.09 -5.63 0.78
N GLY A 214 9.86 -5.31 1.20
CA GLY A 214 8.87 -4.57 0.43
C GLY A 214 9.13 -3.05 0.40
N ASN A 215 8.09 -2.31 0.02
CA ASN A 215 8.07 -0.85 0.06
C ASN A 215 6.81 -0.27 0.73
N ARG A 216 5.93 -1.14 1.26
CA ARG A 216 4.68 -0.77 1.92
C ARG A 216 4.38 -1.76 3.02
N ASN A 217 3.87 -1.24 4.11
CA ASN A 217 3.66 -1.98 5.35
C ASN A 217 2.42 -1.49 6.12
N PHE A 218 1.44 -0.92 5.41
CA PHE A 218 0.16 -0.55 5.98
C PHE A 218 -0.50 -1.73 6.72
N GLU A 219 -1.29 -1.43 7.75
CA GLU A 219 -2.02 -2.44 8.51
C GLU A 219 -2.91 -3.31 7.59
N ALA A 220 -2.96 -4.62 7.89
CA ALA A 220 -3.73 -5.64 7.17
C ALA A 220 -3.39 -5.77 5.66
N ARG A 221 -2.32 -5.11 5.18
CA ARG A 221 -1.86 -5.21 3.79
C ARG A 221 -1.13 -6.51 3.51
N ILE A 222 -0.25 -6.93 4.42
CA ILE A 222 0.64 -8.08 4.21
C ILE A 222 -0.08 -9.39 4.50
N HIS A 223 -0.78 -9.45 5.64
CA HIS A 223 -1.59 -10.59 6.04
C HIS A 223 -2.70 -10.10 6.99
N GLN A 224 -3.89 -10.71 6.96
CA GLN A 224 -5.05 -10.25 7.73
C GLN A 224 -4.84 -10.38 9.26
N SER A 225 -4.16 -11.45 9.66
CA SER A 225 -3.85 -11.78 11.06
C SER A 225 -2.57 -11.13 11.58
N VAL A 226 -1.90 -10.28 10.79
CA VAL A 226 -0.66 -9.59 11.16
C VAL A 226 -0.92 -8.09 11.24
N ARG A 227 -0.66 -7.51 12.41
CA ARG A 227 -0.93 -6.08 12.69
C ARG A 227 0.30 -5.20 12.46
N ALA A 228 1.50 -5.73 12.68
CA ALA A 228 2.74 -4.98 12.58
C ALA A 228 3.61 -5.47 11.41
N ASN A 229 4.12 -4.55 10.61
CA ASN A 229 4.83 -4.88 9.37
C ASN A 229 6.05 -3.96 9.22
N PHE A 230 7.24 -4.53 9.04
CA PHE A 230 8.49 -3.77 8.98
C PHE A 230 9.21 -3.95 7.65
N LEU A 231 9.55 -2.82 7.03
CA LEU A 231 10.33 -2.78 5.79
C LEU A 231 11.82 -2.77 6.12
N MET A 232 12.56 -3.71 5.54
CA MET A 232 14.00 -3.82 5.78
C MET A 232 14.73 -4.44 4.59
N SER A 233 16.05 -4.36 4.58
CA SER A 233 16.85 -4.98 3.52
C SER A 233 16.76 -6.52 3.59
N PRO A 234 16.90 -7.24 2.45
CA PRO A 234 16.96 -8.69 2.43
C PRO A 234 17.85 -9.36 3.50
N PRO A 235 19.09 -8.91 3.78
CA PRO A 235 19.89 -9.52 4.85
C PRO A 235 19.30 -9.27 6.24
N LEU A 236 18.64 -8.13 6.50
CA LEU A 236 17.92 -7.91 7.76
C LEU A 236 16.70 -8.82 7.88
N VAL A 237 15.97 -9.10 6.79
CA VAL A 237 14.88 -10.08 6.80
C VAL A 237 15.39 -11.44 7.28
N VAL A 238 16.54 -11.89 6.79
CA VAL A 238 17.16 -13.16 7.24
C VAL A 238 17.61 -13.07 8.71
N ALA A 239 18.24 -11.97 9.12
CA ALA A 239 18.69 -11.78 10.50
C ALA A 239 17.52 -11.79 11.51
N PHE A 240 16.44 -11.09 11.22
CA PHE A 240 15.25 -11.07 12.06
C PHE A 240 14.50 -12.41 12.02
N ALA A 241 14.48 -13.12 10.90
CA ALA A 241 13.96 -14.50 10.87
C ALA A 241 14.75 -15.44 11.78
N LEU A 242 16.08 -15.29 11.87
CA LEU A 242 16.91 -16.07 12.79
C LEU A 242 16.68 -15.71 14.26
N ALA A 243 16.40 -14.43 14.55
CA ALA A 243 16.08 -13.97 15.91
C ALA A 243 14.66 -14.39 16.36
N GLY A 244 13.70 -14.36 15.44
CA GLY A 244 12.31 -14.78 15.65
C GLY A 244 11.38 -13.75 16.31
N TYR A 245 11.89 -12.57 16.69
CA TYR A 245 11.10 -11.48 17.27
C TYR A 245 11.69 -10.12 16.92
N ILE A 246 10.84 -9.09 16.85
CA ILE A 246 11.23 -7.74 16.41
C ILE A 246 11.90 -6.90 17.51
N ASP A 247 11.60 -7.15 18.79
CA ASP A 247 12.06 -6.31 19.91
C ASP A 247 13.53 -6.55 20.33
N VAL A 248 14.29 -7.28 19.49
CA VAL A 248 15.72 -7.59 19.68
C VAL A 248 16.63 -6.41 19.33
N ASP A 249 17.59 -6.14 20.21
CA ASP A 249 18.73 -5.28 19.87
C ASP A 249 19.81 -6.10 19.15
N LEU A 250 19.77 -6.11 17.80
CA LEU A 250 20.71 -6.89 16.99
C LEU A 250 22.17 -6.40 17.08
N ILE A 251 22.42 -5.20 17.62
CA ILE A 251 23.79 -4.68 17.78
C ILE A 251 24.45 -5.29 19.02
N HIS A 252 23.72 -5.31 20.13
CA HIS A 252 24.27 -5.64 21.44
C HIS A 252 23.94 -7.04 21.94
N ASN A 253 22.88 -7.67 21.43
CA ASN A 253 22.44 -8.98 21.88
C ASN A 253 22.72 -10.08 20.82
N PRO A 254 22.89 -11.34 21.26
CA PRO A 254 22.99 -12.45 20.32
C PRO A 254 21.68 -12.66 19.55
N ILE A 255 21.80 -13.05 18.29
CA ILE A 255 20.69 -13.35 17.39
C ILE A 255 20.18 -14.76 17.64
N SER A 256 21.10 -15.71 17.82
CA SER A 256 20.78 -17.10 18.06
C SER A 256 22.00 -17.80 18.69
N LYS A 257 21.87 -19.11 18.86
CA LYS A 257 22.96 -19.98 19.32
C LYS A 257 23.46 -20.84 18.16
N ASP A 258 24.75 -21.13 18.15
CA ASP A 258 25.34 -22.12 17.25
C ASP A 258 25.07 -23.56 17.72
N LEU A 259 25.55 -24.56 16.97
CA LEU A 259 25.39 -25.98 17.31
C LEU A 259 25.95 -26.38 18.68
N ASN A 260 26.91 -25.61 19.22
CA ASN A 260 27.53 -25.86 20.51
C ASN A 260 26.88 -25.05 21.64
N GLY A 261 25.80 -24.32 21.34
CA GLY A 261 25.09 -23.48 22.31
C GLY A 261 25.77 -22.13 22.57
N ARG A 262 26.79 -21.75 21.79
CA ARG A 262 27.49 -20.46 21.90
C ARG A 262 26.64 -19.37 21.27
N ASP A 263 26.58 -18.24 21.95
CA ASP A 263 25.91 -17.04 21.47
C ASP A 263 26.58 -16.50 20.19
N VAL A 264 25.76 -16.22 19.18
CA VAL A 264 26.19 -15.67 17.88
C VAL A 264 25.59 -14.28 17.69
N TYR A 265 26.43 -13.30 17.40
CA TYR A 265 26.05 -11.89 17.21
C TYR A 265 25.93 -11.53 15.72
N LEU A 266 25.15 -10.50 15.38
CA LEU A 266 24.94 -10.04 13.99
C LEU A 266 26.27 -9.82 13.27
N LYS A 267 27.22 -9.13 13.93
CA LYS A 267 28.54 -8.79 13.38
C LYS A 267 29.37 -9.99 12.92
N GLU A 268 29.12 -11.19 13.46
CA GLU A 268 29.84 -12.41 13.08
C GLU A 268 29.35 -13.00 11.76
N ILE A 269 28.06 -12.81 11.45
CA ILE A 269 27.41 -13.35 10.26
C ILE A 269 27.09 -12.28 9.21
N TRP A 270 27.28 -10.99 9.53
CA TRP A 270 27.05 -9.92 8.58
C TRP A 270 28.10 -9.96 7.46
N PRO A 271 27.70 -9.86 6.18
CA PRO A 271 28.64 -9.80 5.07
C PRO A 271 29.32 -8.43 5.01
N SER A 272 30.63 -8.43 4.81
CA SER A 272 31.39 -7.23 4.50
C SER A 272 31.14 -6.78 3.05
N THR A 273 31.37 -5.50 2.78
CA THR A 273 31.26 -4.94 1.42
C THR A 273 32.24 -5.61 0.45
N SER A 274 33.41 -6.08 0.91
CA SER A 274 34.37 -6.82 0.09
C SER A 274 33.82 -8.19 -0.32
N GLU A 275 33.26 -8.97 0.62
CA GLU A 275 32.65 -10.27 0.32
C GLU A 275 31.50 -10.14 -0.69
N ILE A 276 30.67 -9.09 -0.57
CA ILE A 276 29.60 -8.83 -1.55
C ILE A 276 30.19 -8.50 -2.93
N ARG A 277 31.23 -7.67 -2.98
CA ARG A 277 31.86 -7.23 -4.23
C ARG A 277 32.52 -8.37 -4.99
N GLU A 278 33.15 -9.32 -4.30
CA GLU A 278 33.77 -10.51 -4.88
C GLU A 278 32.77 -11.36 -5.68
N VAL A 279 31.52 -11.44 -5.20
CA VAL A 279 30.47 -12.26 -5.82
C VAL A 279 29.63 -11.47 -6.83
N MET A 280 29.64 -10.13 -6.74
CA MET A 280 28.82 -9.24 -7.56
C MET A 280 28.96 -9.47 -9.06
N ALA A 281 30.18 -9.77 -9.53
CA ALA A 281 30.44 -9.98 -10.96
C ALA A 281 29.56 -11.08 -11.57
N THR A 282 29.21 -12.12 -10.79
CA THR A 282 28.33 -13.21 -11.24
C THR A 282 26.89 -12.74 -11.54
N ALA A 283 26.43 -11.67 -10.89
CA ALA A 283 25.09 -11.12 -11.09
C ALA A 283 24.97 -10.13 -12.26
N LEU A 284 26.10 -9.74 -12.87
CA LEU A 284 26.16 -8.70 -13.90
C LEU A 284 26.52 -9.25 -15.30
N GLN A 285 26.34 -10.55 -15.53
CA GLN A 285 26.71 -11.21 -16.78
C GLN A 285 25.67 -10.97 -17.89
N PRO A 286 25.96 -10.20 -18.95
CA PRO A 286 25.00 -9.87 -20.01
C PRO A 286 24.40 -11.10 -20.70
N GLU A 287 25.19 -12.17 -20.85
CA GLU A 287 24.80 -13.42 -21.49
C GLU A 287 23.68 -14.13 -20.73
N ALA A 288 23.63 -13.97 -19.40
CA ALA A 288 22.55 -14.52 -18.59
C ALA A 288 21.22 -13.78 -18.86
N PHE A 289 21.26 -12.46 -19.00
CA PHE A 289 20.09 -11.67 -19.38
C PHE A 289 19.61 -12.04 -20.79
N LEU A 290 20.50 -12.07 -21.78
CA LEU A 290 20.14 -12.45 -23.14
C LEU A 290 19.51 -13.85 -23.19
N ARG A 291 20.12 -14.83 -22.54
CA ARG A 291 19.59 -16.20 -22.50
C ARG A 291 18.20 -16.28 -21.84
N LEU A 292 17.98 -15.58 -20.74
CA LEU A 292 16.74 -15.68 -19.97
C LEU A 292 15.57 -14.88 -20.57
N TYR A 293 15.86 -13.83 -21.35
CA TYR A 293 14.84 -12.93 -21.92
C TYR A 293 14.64 -13.08 -23.43
N ALA A 294 15.49 -13.81 -24.15
CA ALA A 294 15.36 -13.97 -25.61
C ALA A 294 14.06 -14.65 -26.06
N ASP A 295 13.57 -15.64 -25.29
CA ASP A 295 12.41 -16.43 -25.68
C ASP A 295 11.47 -16.67 -24.48
N PHE A 296 10.91 -15.57 -23.97
CA PHE A 296 10.07 -15.61 -22.76
C PHE A 296 8.74 -16.37 -22.97
N VAL A 297 8.19 -16.32 -24.19
CA VAL A 297 6.87 -16.88 -24.50
C VAL A 297 6.92 -18.39 -24.66
N SER A 298 7.89 -18.94 -25.41
CA SER A 298 8.00 -20.39 -25.64
C SER A 298 8.32 -21.19 -24.35
N ASN A 299 8.84 -20.51 -23.33
CA ASN A 299 9.22 -21.09 -22.04
C ASN A 299 8.04 -21.20 -21.05
N ASN A 300 6.79 -21.12 -21.53
CA ASN A 300 5.59 -21.30 -20.70
C ASN A 300 4.50 -22.12 -21.44
N PRO A 301 4.62 -23.47 -21.52
CA PRO A 301 3.66 -24.31 -22.24
C PRO A 301 2.21 -24.14 -21.78
N LYS A 302 1.99 -23.89 -20.49
CA LYS A 302 0.64 -23.65 -19.94
C LYS A 302 0.00 -22.36 -20.45
N TRP A 303 0.80 -21.38 -20.86
CA TRP A 303 0.29 -20.17 -21.50
C TRP A 303 -0.20 -20.45 -22.92
N ASP A 304 0.55 -21.28 -23.66
CA ASP A 304 0.20 -21.68 -25.02
C ASP A 304 -1.04 -22.59 -25.07
N GLU A 305 -1.33 -23.31 -23.99
CA GLU A 305 -2.55 -24.13 -23.81
C GLU A 305 -3.84 -23.30 -23.65
N ILE A 306 -3.76 -21.98 -23.41
CA ILE A 306 -4.95 -21.14 -23.22
C ILE A 306 -5.60 -20.85 -24.58
N GLU A 307 -6.73 -21.49 -24.85
CA GLU A 307 -7.56 -21.19 -26.02
C GLU A 307 -8.04 -19.73 -25.98
N SER A 308 -7.84 -19.00 -27.08
CA SER A 308 -8.28 -17.62 -27.21
C SER A 308 -9.31 -17.48 -28.33
N ALA A 309 -10.40 -16.75 -28.05
CA ALA A 309 -11.37 -16.40 -29.07
C ALA A 309 -10.75 -15.38 -30.05
N THR A 310 -11.02 -15.54 -31.34
CA THR A 310 -10.59 -14.60 -32.38
C THR A 310 -11.70 -13.56 -32.62
N GLY A 311 -11.31 -12.30 -32.91
CA GLY A 311 -12.26 -11.23 -33.21
C GLY A 311 -11.88 -9.88 -32.60
N LYS A 312 -12.70 -8.85 -32.89
CA LYS A 312 -12.53 -7.48 -32.36
C LYS A 312 -13.39 -7.19 -31.13
N PHE A 313 -14.42 -7.99 -30.89
CA PHE A 313 -15.38 -7.80 -29.81
C PHE A 313 -15.18 -8.87 -28.74
N TYR A 314 -15.26 -8.48 -27.47
CA TYR A 314 -15.23 -9.41 -26.36
C TYR A 314 -16.64 -9.96 -26.12
N HIS A 315 -16.81 -11.28 -26.24
CA HIS A 315 -18.09 -11.93 -25.96
C HIS A 315 -18.25 -12.13 -24.46
N TRP A 316 -19.04 -11.28 -23.81
CA TRP A 316 -19.33 -11.39 -22.39
C TRP A 316 -19.99 -12.72 -22.06
N ASN A 317 -19.44 -13.46 -21.11
CA ASN A 317 -20.06 -14.66 -20.57
C ASN A 317 -20.85 -14.30 -19.28
N PRO A 318 -22.19 -14.37 -19.27
CA PRO A 318 -22.98 -14.01 -18.10
C PRO A 318 -22.66 -14.86 -16.85
N SER A 319 -22.20 -16.10 -17.02
CA SER A 319 -21.85 -17.00 -15.90
C SER A 319 -20.46 -16.76 -15.33
N SER A 320 -19.62 -15.97 -16.01
CA SER A 320 -18.25 -15.68 -15.57
C SER A 320 -18.25 -14.93 -14.24
N THR A 321 -17.58 -15.46 -13.22
CA THR A 321 -17.40 -14.73 -11.95
C THR A 321 -16.12 -13.87 -11.92
N TYR A 322 -15.39 -13.79 -13.04
CA TYR A 322 -14.12 -13.06 -13.15
C TYR A 322 -14.20 -11.83 -14.04
N ILE A 323 -14.79 -11.97 -15.22
CA ILE A 323 -14.96 -10.92 -16.22
C ILE A 323 -16.46 -10.69 -16.44
N GLN A 324 -16.94 -9.47 -16.20
CA GLN A 324 -18.32 -9.03 -16.40
C GLN A 324 -18.34 -7.70 -17.14
N GLU A 325 -19.39 -7.45 -17.90
CA GLU A 325 -19.60 -6.15 -18.55
C GLU A 325 -19.89 -5.10 -17.48
N PRO A 326 -19.05 -4.06 -17.32
CA PRO A 326 -19.24 -3.10 -16.26
C PRO A 326 -20.31 -2.06 -16.65
N PRO A 327 -21.09 -1.55 -15.68
CA PRO A 327 -22.23 -0.66 -15.95
C PRO A 327 -21.81 0.81 -16.24
N PHE A 328 -20.56 1.07 -16.63
CA PHE A 328 -20.03 2.42 -16.79
C PHE A 328 -20.69 3.22 -17.93
N PHE A 329 -21.40 2.54 -18.83
CA PHE A 329 -22.05 3.13 -20.00
C PHE A 329 -23.56 2.84 -20.07
N GLU A 330 -24.19 2.26 -19.04
CA GLU A 330 -25.63 1.93 -19.05
C GLU A 330 -26.50 3.18 -19.32
N ASP A 331 -26.17 4.31 -18.68
CA ASP A 331 -26.88 5.59 -18.85
C ASP A 331 -26.17 6.54 -19.83
N PHE A 332 -25.37 6.02 -20.77
CA PHE A 332 -24.63 6.86 -21.70
C PHE A 332 -25.54 7.58 -22.69
N SER A 333 -25.36 8.90 -22.81
CA SER A 333 -25.97 9.73 -23.86
C SER A 333 -24.90 10.54 -24.61
N ILE A 334 -25.12 10.75 -25.91
CA ILE A 334 -24.32 11.67 -26.74
C ILE A 334 -24.45 13.10 -26.20
N GLU A 335 -25.64 13.48 -25.76
CA GLU A 335 -25.89 14.77 -25.13
C GLU A 335 -25.33 14.81 -23.70
N LEU A 336 -24.86 15.99 -23.30
CA LEU A 336 -24.34 16.21 -21.95
C LEU A 336 -25.52 16.39 -20.99
N ALA A 337 -25.62 15.52 -19.98
CA ALA A 337 -26.55 15.71 -18.86
C ALA A 337 -26.21 16.96 -18.02
N GLY A 338 -24.94 17.38 -18.06
CA GLY A 338 -24.41 18.51 -17.32
C GLY A 338 -24.16 18.24 -15.83
N LEU A 339 -23.46 19.18 -15.20
CA LEU A 339 -23.14 19.30 -13.80
C LEU A 339 -24.19 20.19 -13.15
N SER A 340 -24.95 19.59 -12.24
CA SER A 340 -25.90 20.27 -11.39
C SER A 340 -25.42 20.23 -9.95
N GLU A 341 -25.92 21.17 -9.15
CA GLU A 341 -25.82 21.12 -7.70
C GLU A 341 -26.34 19.78 -7.15
N ILE A 342 -25.80 19.41 -5.99
CA ILE A 342 -26.20 18.21 -5.26
C ILE A 342 -27.04 18.66 -4.08
N TYR A 343 -28.22 18.09 -3.91
CA TYR A 343 -29.14 18.43 -2.82
C TYR A 343 -29.44 17.23 -1.93
N HIS A 344 -29.61 17.49 -0.64
CA HIS A 344 -30.03 16.54 0.40
C HIS A 344 -29.23 15.23 0.42
N ALA A 345 -27.93 15.30 0.10
CA ALA A 345 -27.06 14.14 0.12
C ALA A 345 -26.84 13.62 1.54
N ARG A 346 -26.60 12.32 1.66
CA ARG A 346 -26.24 11.66 2.93
C ARG A 346 -24.76 11.28 2.94
N PRO A 347 -24.08 11.35 4.09
CA PRO A 347 -22.75 10.80 4.22
C PRO A 347 -22.83 9.27 4.19
N LEU A 348 -22.13 8.64 3.25
CA LEU A 348 -21.97 7.19 3.24
C LEU A 348 -21.02 6.75 4.35
N VAL A 349 -19.92 7.49 4.54
CA VAL A 349 -18.95 7.32 5.63
C VAL A 349 -18.31 8.67 5.97
N ILE A 350 -17.92 8.83 7.23
CA ILE A 350 -17.03 9.90 7.70
C ILE A 350 -15.74 9.25 8.17
N LEU A 351 -14.61 9.62 7.60
CA LEU A 351 -13.32 8.96 7.82
C LEU A 351 -12.27 9.92 8.40
N GLY A 352 -11.28 9.34 9.08
CA GLY A 352 -10.13 10.08 9.63
C GLY A 352 -9.04 10.39 8.60
N ASP A 353 -7.83 10.63 9.11
CA ASP A 353 -6.63 10.89 8.31
C ASP A 353 -6.04 9.60 7.70
N SER A 354 -5.24 9.76 6.64
CA SER A 354 -4.40 8.75 5.98
C SER A 354 -5.14 7.47 5.55
N VAL A 355 -6.41 7.61 5.12
CA VAL A 355 -7.18 6.52 4.52
C VAL A 355 -6.52 6.09 3.21
N THR A 356 -5.82 4.95 3.25
CA THR A 356 -5.21 4.34 2.06
C THR A 356 -6.23 3.82 1.04
N THR A 357 -5.79 3.67 -0.21
CA THR A 357 -6.56 2.96 -1.26
C THR A 357 -6.79 1.48 -0.97
N ASP A 358 -6.05 0.86 -0.04
CA ASP A 358 -6.32 -0.50 0.42
C ASP A 358 -7.50 -0.53 1.42
N HIS A 359 -7.80 0.57 2.13
CA HIS A 359 -9.06 0.72 2.87
C HIS A 359 -10.24 0.89 1.92
N ILE A 360 -10.07 1.71 0.87
CA ILE A 360 -11.13 2.02 -0.10
C ILE A 360 -11.41 0.83 -1.03
N SER A 361 -10.39 0.17 -1.55
CA SER A 361 -10.51 -0.97 -2.47
C SER A 361 -9.48 -2.05 -2.10
N PRO A 362 -9.81 -2.93 -1.13
CA PRO A 362 -8.93 -3.99 -0.67
C PRO A 362 -8.52 -4.93 -1.81
N ALA A 363 -7.36 -5.56 -1.61
CA ALA A 363 -6.72 -6.42 -2.60
C ALA A 363 -6.79 -7.90 -2.29
N GLY A 364 -6.77 -8.21 -1.00
CA GLY A 364 -6.47 -9.52 -0.47
C GLY A 364 -7.68 -10.45 -0.49
N ALA A 365 -7.68 -11.37 0.47
CA ALA A 365 -8.72 -12.38 0.58
C ALA A 365 -10.11 -11.78 0.79
N ILE A 366 -11.12 -12.44 0.21
CA ILE A 366 -12.53 -12.10 0.36
C ILE A 366 -13.09 -12.92 1.53
N GLN A 367 -13.61 -12.25 2.54
CA GLN A 367 -14.23 -12.93 3.70
C GLN A 367 -15.60 -13.50 3.31
N ALA A 368 -15.91 -14.71 3.79
CA ALA A 368 -17.16 -15.38 3.45
C ALA A 368 -18.43 -14.65 3.89
N GLY A 369 -18.41 -14.04 5.08
CA GLY A 369 -19.51 -13.21 5.57
C GLY A 369 -19.54 -11.78 5.04
N SER A 370 -18.69 -11.43 4.06
CA SER A 370 -18.74 -10.11 3.41
C SER A 370 -19.78 -10.10 2.28
N PRO A 371 -20.31 -8.93 1.88
CA PRO A 371 -21.25 -8.85 0.76
C PRO A 371 -20.73 -9.52 -0.52
N ALA A 372 -19.43 -9.38 -0.80
CA ALA A 372 -18.78 -10.03 -1.94
C ALA A 372 -18.69 -11.56 -1.79
N GLY A 373 -18.40 -12.06 -0.58
CA GLY A 373 -18.37 -13.49 -0.27
C GLY A 373 -19.76 -14.13 -0.40
N GLU A 374 -20.80 -13.46 0.11
CA GLU A 374 -22.18 -13.90 -0.05
C GLU A 374 -22.61 -13.93 -1.51
N TYR A 375 -22.25 -12.91 -2.30
CA TYR A 375 -22.50 -12.88 -3.74
C TYR A 375 -21.84 -14.07 -4.46
N LEU A 376 -20.56 -14.33 -4.19
CA LEU A 376 -19.84 -15.46 -4.79
C LEU A 376 -20.44 -16.80 -4.37
N THR A 377 -20.87 -16.93 -3.11
CA THR A 377 -21.57 -18.12 -2.60
C THR A 377 -22.90 -18.34 -3.32
N LYS A 378 -23.69 -17.28 -3.53
CA LYS A 378 -24.93 -17.32 -4.33
C LYS A 378 -24.67 -17.71 -5.80
N CYS A 379 -23.50 -17.38 -6.33
CA CYS A 379 -23.04 -17.86 -7.65
C CYS A 379 -22.49 -19.30 -7.63
N GLY A 380 -22.57 -20.03 -6.52
CA GLY A 380 -22.11 -21.42 -6.39
C GLY A 380 -20.60 -21.58 -6.15
N ILE A 381 -19.87 -20.49 -5.90
CA ILE A 381 -18.43 -20.54 -5.64
C ILE A 381 -18.19 -20.84 -4.16
N GLN A 382 -17.28 -21.78 -3.87
CA GLN A 382 -16.92 -22.12 -2.50
C GLN A 382 -15.88 -21.13 -1.93
N PRO A 383 -15.82 -20.89 -0.60
CA PRO A 383 -14.90 -19.92 -0.01
C PRO A 383 -13.42 -20.11 -0.37
N ARG A 384 -12.95 -21.36 -0.49
CA ARG A 384 -11.59 -21.68 -0.93
C ARG A 384 -11.27 -21.18 -2.36
N ASP A 385 -12.32 -21.01 -3.18
CA ASP A 385 -12.26 -20.63 -4.59
C ASP A 385 -12.67 -19.16 -4.81
N PHE A 386 -12.93 -18.39 -3.75
CA PHE A 386 -13.18 -16.94 -3.88
C PHE A 386 -12.00 -16.20 -4.48
N ASN A 387 -10.79 -16.69 -4.24
CA ASN A 387 -9.54 -16.02 -4.60
C ASN A 387 -9.47 -14.65 -3.87
N SER A 388 -8.90 -13.64 -4.52
CA SER A 388 -8.66 -12.31 -3.95
C SER A 388 -9.49 -11.24 -4.64
N TYR A 389 -9.76 -10.12 -3.97
CA TYR A 389 -10.34 -8.94 -4.64
C TYR A 389 -9.50 -8.49 -5.83
N GLY A 390 -8.17 -8.57 -5.74
CA GLY A 390 -7.27 -8.27 -6.85
C GLY A 390 -7.55 -9.12 -8.10
N SER A 391 -7.84 -10.40 -7.93
CA SER A 391 -8.19 -11.31 -9.03
C SER A 391 -9.58 -11.06 -9.62
N ARG A 392 -10.48 -10.43 -8.86
CA ARG A 392 -11.88 -10.17 -9.24
C ARG A 392 -12.09 -8.80 -9.88
N ARG A 393 -11.01 -8.07 -10.20
CA ARG A 393 -11.07 -6.70 -10.78
C ARG A 393 -11.79 -6.58 -12.12
N GLY A 394 -11.96 -7.69 -12.86
CA GLY A 394 -12.79 -7.72 -14.07
C GLY A 394 -14.28 -7.85 -13.80
N ASN A 395 -14.70 -7.97 -12.54
CA ASN A 395 -16.08 -8.17 -12.13
C ASN A 395 -16.52 -7.04 -11.19
N ASP A 396 -17.26 -6.08 -11.75
CA ASP A 396 -17.76 -4.93 -11.00
C ASP A 396 -18.70 -5.30 -9.86
N ARG A 397 -19.45 -6.40 -10.01
CA ARG A 397 -20.40 -6.89 -8.99
C ARG A 397 -19.68 -7.30 -7.71
N VAL A 398 -18.50 -7.89 -7.84
CA VAL A 398 -17.63 -8.24 -6.70
C VAL A 398 -16.91 -7.01 -6.17
N MET A 399 -16.32 -6.20 -7.05
CA MET A 399 -15.49 -5.08 -6.63
C MET A 399 -16.27 -3.95 -5.96
N THR A 400 -17.51 -3.69 -6.41
CA THR A 400 -18.40 -2.72 -5.78
C THR A 400 -18.75 -3.16 -4.34
N ARG A 401 -19.06 -4.45 -4.15
CA ARG A 401 -19.28 -5.05 -2.82
C ARG A 401 -18.03 -5.03 -1.94
N GLY A 402 -16.86 -5.10 -2.57
CA GLY A 402 -15.57 -4.98 -1.88
C GLY A 402 -15.17 -3.55 -1.53
N THR A 403 -15.85 -2.53 -2.05
CA THR A 403 -15.44 -1.14 -1.84
C THR A 403 -15.74 -0.73 -0.39
N PHE A 404 -14.73 -0.18 0.29
CA PHE A 404 -14.70 0.09 1.73
C PHE A 404 -14.91 -1.14 2.62
N SER A 405 -14.70 -2.37 2.12
CA SER A 405 -14.88 -3.61 2.91
C SER A 405 -13.66 -4.01 3.76
N ASN A 406 -12.63 -3.17 3.83
CA ASN A 406 -11.42 -3.48 4.58
C ASN A 406 -11.73 -3.62 6.08
N ALA A 407 -11.22 -4.67 6.72
CA ALA A 407 -11.48 -4.97 8.13
C ALA A 407 -10.98 -3.90 9.12
N ARG A 408 -10.06 -3.02 8.69
CA ARG A 408 -9.45 -1.96 9.51
C ARG A 408 -9.94 -0.55 9.18
N ILE A 409 -10.88 -0.41 8.24
CA ILE A 409 -11.46 0.92 8.01
C ILE A 409 -12.24 1.36 9.25
N ARG A 410 -12.07 2.63 9.64
CA ARG A 410 -12.73 3.23 10.80
C ARG A 410 -13.68 4.32 10.33
N ASN A 411 -14.97 4.09 10.50
CA ASN A 411 -16.01 5.06 10.21
C ASN A 411 -16.34 5.86 11.48
N LEU A 412 -16.08 7.16 11.48
CA LEU A 412 -16.29 8.06 12.61
C LEU A 412 -17.78 8.23 12.98
N MET A 413 -18.71 7.84 12.10
CA MET A 413 -20.14 7.73 12.42
C MET A 413 -20.44 6.58 13.40
N LEU A 414 -19.53 5.62 13.54
CA LEU A 414 -19.63 4.45 14.42
C LEU A 414 -18.36 4.36 15.29
N PRO A 415 -18.23 5.22 16.33
CA PRO A 415 -17.05 5.23 17.19
C PRO A 415 -16.74 3.84 17.77
N ASN A 416 -15.46 3.52 17.89
CA ASN A 416 -14.96 2.23 18.41
C ASN A 416 -15.31 1.00 17.56
N THR A 417 -15.73 1.19 16.31
CA THR A 417 -16.00 0.10 15.37
C THR A 417 -14.95 0.08 14.25
N GLU A 418 -14.41 -1.09 13.94
CA GLU A 418 -13.59 -1.35 12.76
C GLU A 418 -14.34 -2.23 11.76
N GLY A 419 -14.04 -2.05 10.49
CA GLY A 419 -14.57 -2.86 9.39
C GLY A 419 -15.50 -2.09 8.47
N GLY A 420 -15.85 -2.73 7.35
CA GLY A 420 -16.61 -2.11 6.26
C GLY A 420 -18.09 -1.91 6.55
N VAL A 421 -18.40 -1.18 7.63
CA VAL A 421 -19.75 -0.92 8.13
C VAL A 421 -20.08 0.57 8.16
N SER A 422 -21.37 0.86 7.99
CA SER A 422 -21.93 2.19 8.12
C SER A 422 -23.35 2.10 8.69
N ILE A 423 -23.99 3.25 8.84
CA ILE A 423 -25.31 3.40 9.42
C ILE A 423 -26.21 4.15 8.43
N LYS A 424 -27.39 3.60 8.17
CA LYS A 424 -28.42 4.25 7.34
C LYS A 424 -29.34 5.07 8.23
N TYR A 425 -29.66 6.30 7.82
CA TYR A 425 -30.65 7.14 8.47
C TYR A 425 -31.93 7.23 7.62
N PRO A 426 -33.11 7.39 8.25
CA PRO A 426 -33.34 7.65 9.68
C PRO A 426 -33.39 6.41 10.58
N GLU A 427 -33.38 5.19 10.03
CA GLU A 427 -33.55 3.93 10.78
C GLU A 427 -32.43 3.69 11.81
N ALA A 428 -31.26 4.28 11.58
CA ALA A 428 -30.07 4.18 12.40
C ALA A 428 -29.59 2.73 12.59
N GLU A 429 -29.74 1.90 11.56
CA GLU A 429 -29.31 0.50 11.57
C GLU A 429 -27.91 0.35 10.98
N GLN A 430 -27.01 -0.30 11.73
CA GLN A 430 -25.67 -0.64 11.27
C GLN A 430 -25.74 -1.77 10.25
N ARG A 431 -25.18 -1.55 9.06
CA ARG A 431 -25.07 -2.54 7.98
C ARG A 431 -23.72 -2.43 7.28
N SER A 432 -23.46 -3.31 6.32
CA SER A 432 -22.27 -3.16 5.46
C SER A 432 -22.36 -1.85 4.66
N ILE A 433 -21.22 -1.22 4.35
CA ILE A 433 -21.19 0.00 3.53
C ILE A 433 -21.88 -0.22 2.18
N TYR A 434 -21.71 -1.41 1.59
CA TYR A 434 -22.39 -1.79 0.35
C TYR A 434 -23.92 -1.77 0.51
N ASP A 435 -24.46 -2.38 1.56
CA ASP A 435 -25.91 -2.45 1.76
C ASP A 435 -26.51 -1.09 2.08
N VAL A 436 -25.81 -0.25 2.86
CA VAL A 436 -26.21 1.15 3.10
C VAL A 436 -26.26 1.92 1.79
N ALA A 437 -25.22 1.79 0.94
CA ALA A 437 -25.16 2.45 -0.35
C ALA A 437 -26.30 2.00 -1.29
N MET A 438 -26.58 0.69 -1.35
CA MET A 438 -27.66 0.17 -2.19
C MET A 438 -29.05 0.61 -1.68
N ALA A 439 -29.24 0.70 -0.37
CA ALA A 439 -30.49 1.21 0.21
C ALA A 439 -30.72 2.68 -0.16
N TYR A 440 -29.72 3.55 -0.02
CA TYR A 440 -29.85 4.95 -0.47
C TYR A 440 -29.99 5.08 -1.98
N LYS A 441 -29.34 4.21 -2.76
CA LYS A 441 -29.51 4.17 -4.22
C LYS A 441 -30.96 3.86 -4.61
N ALA A 442 -31.62 2.94 -3.91
CA ALA A 442 -33.03 2.62 -4.12
C ALA A 442 -33.98 3.78 -3.76
N GLU A 443 -33.55 4.67 -2.86
CA GLU A 443 -34.26 5.88 -2.46
C GLU A 443 -33.86 7.11 -3.29
N GLU A 444 -33.04 6.93 -4.34
CA GLU A 444 -32.47 8.00 -5.17
C GLU A 444 -31.76 9.11 -4.36
N THR A 445 -31.26 8.77 -3.15
CA THR A 445 -30.59 9.71 -2.28
C THR A 445 -29.12 9.84 -2.67
N PRO A 446 -28.62 11.03 -3.01
CA PRO A 446 -27.22 11.23 -3.35
C PRO A 446 -26.31 10.92 -2.16
N LEU A 447 -25.14 10.33 -2.42
CA LEU A 447 -24.17 10.03 -1.37
C LEU A 447 -22.92 10.89 -1.49
N ILE A 448 -22.34 11.22 -0.35
CA ILE A 448 -21.03 11.86 -0.23
C ILE A 448 -20.13 11.09 0.75
N ILE A 449 -18.83 11.35 0.67
CA ILE A 449 -17.85 10.88 1.65
C ILE A 449 -17.18 12.08 2.30
N ILE A 450 -16.93 12.01 3.61
CA ILE A 450 -16.11 13.00 4.32
C ILE A 450 -14.84 12.31 4.82
N ALA A 451 -13.68 12.93 4.65
CA ALA A 451 -12.40 12.35 5.05
C ALA A 451 -11.43 13.39 5.63
N GLY A 452 -10.40 12.89 6.33
CA GLY A 452 -9.30 13.69 6.86
C GLY A 452 -8.24 14.03 5.80
N ARG A 453 -6.98 14.10 6.24
CA ARG A 453 -5.80 14.35 5.41
C ARG A 453 -5.38 13.11 4.63
N GLU A 454 -4.65 13.32 3.55
CA GLU A 454 -3.98 12.26 2.76
C GLU A 454 -4.95 11.18 2.25
N TYR A 455 -6.19 11.58 1.94
CA TYR A 455 -7.22 10.65 1.49
C TYR A 455 -6.81 10.00 0.16
N GLY A 456 -6.78 8.67 0.16
CA GLY A 456 -6.39 7.85 -0.99
C GLY A 456 -4.90 7.57 -1.11
N THR A 457 -4.15 7.52 -0.01
CA THR A 457 -2.72 7.20 -0.04
C THR A 457 -2.42 5.77 -0.49
N GLY A 458 -1.22 5.54 -1.04
CA GLY A 458 -0.74 4.22 -1.43
C GLY A 458 -0.95 3.85 -2.90
N SER A 459 -1.67 2.76 -3.17
CA SER A 459 -1.76 2.11 -4.49
C SER A 459 -2.50 2.96 -5.54
N SER A 460 -2.08 2.88 -6.81
CA SER A 460 -2.71 3.59 -7.94
C SER A 460 -4.04 2.99 -8.44
N ARG A 461 -4.72 2.16 -7.63
CA ARG A 461 -5.86 1.33 -8.05
C ARG A 461 -7.04 2.23 -8.43
N ASP A 462 -7.45 2.21 -9.70
CA ASP A 462 -8.62 2.96 -10.16
C ASP A 462 -9.95 2.45 -9.58
N TRP A 463 -9.99 1.19 -9.14
CA TRP A 463 -11.13 0.59 -8.43
C TRP A 463 -11.50 1.34 -7.14
N ALA A 464 -10.57 2.06 -6.51
CA ALA A 464 -10.89 2.95 -5.40
C ALA A 464 -11.84 4.09 -5.82
N ALA A 465 -11.76 4.56 -7.07
CA ALA A 465 -12.69 5.56 -7.62
C ALA A 465 -13.90 4.92 -8.31
N LYS A 466 -13.70 3.83 -9.09
CA LYS A 466 -14.81 3.12 -9.75
C LYS A 466 -15.81 2.58 -8.72
N GLY A 467 -15.32 1.93 -7.67
CA GLY A 467 -16.14 1.44 -6.57
C GLY A 467 -16.91 2.56 -5.89
N THR A 468 -16.23 3.67 -5.55
CA THR A 468 -16.84 4.87 -4.98
C THR A 468 -17.99 5.39 -5.86
N LYS A 469 -17.78 5.50 -7.17
CA LYS A 469 -18.82 5.89 -8.13
C LYS A 469 -19.99 4.90 -8.18
N LEU A 470 -19.71 3.60 -8.22
CA LEU A 470 -20.74 2.54 -8.31
C LEU A 470 -21.56 2.38 -7.03
N LEU A 471 -21.02 2.77 -5.88
CA LEU A 471 -21.77 2.93 -4.63
C LEU A 471 -22.70 4.16 -4.65
N GLY A 472 -22.71 4.98 -5.71
CA GLY A 472 -23.58 6.15 -5.82
C GLY A 472 -23.00 7.44 -5.23
N VAL A 473 -21.72 7.45 -4.85
CA VAL A 473 -21.07 8.64 -4.30
C VAL A 473 -20.86 9.69 -5.39
N ARG A 474 -21.35 10.91 -5.13
CA ARG A 474 -21.30 12.06 -6.05
C ARG A 474 -20.13 12.99 -5.76
N ALA A 475 -19.76 13.12 -4.49
CA ALA A 475 -18.63 13.95 -4.06
C ALA A 475 -17.88 13.31 -2.89
N VAL A 476 -16.58 13.56 -2.83
CA VAL A 476 -15.75 13.31 -1.66
C VAL A 476 -15.29 14.66 -1.14
N ILE A 477 -15.35 14.89 0.17
CA ILE A 477 -14.90 16.11 0.82
C ILE A 477 -13.81 15.74 1.82
N ALA A 478 -12.56 16.15 1.54
CA ALA A 478 -11.41 15.77 2.35
C ALA A 478 -10.61 16.99 2.80
N MET A 479 -9.75 16.86 3.82
CA MET A 479 -8.80 17.91 4.17
C MET A 479 -7.65 18.01 3.18
N SER A 480 -7.19 16.86 2.66
CA SER A 480 -6.25 16.79 1.54
C SER A 480 -6.36 15.45 0.82
N TYR A 481 -5.84 15.39 -0.41
CA TYR A 481 -5.87 14.20 -1.25
C TYR A 481 -4.48 13.78 -1.67
N GLU A 482 -4.30 12.47 -1.81
CA GLU A 482 -3.16 11.94 -2.53
C GLU A 482 -3.35 12.04 -4.06
N ARG A 483 -2.25 12.37 -4.74
CA ARG A 483 -2.27 12.90 -6.11
C ARG A 483 -2.99 11.97 -7.09
N ILE A 484 -2.66 10.68 -7.07
CA ILE A 484 -3.21 9.69 -8.02
C ILE A 484 -4.69 9.43 -7.73
N HIS A 485 -5.06 9.32 -6.45
CA HIS A 485 -6.44 9.02 -6.09
C HIS A 485 -7.38 10.18 -6.46
N ARG A 486 -6.95 11.43 -6.22
CA ARG A 486 -7.68 12.63 -6.68
C ARG A 486 -7.98 12.57 -8.18
N SER A 487 -6.96 12.30 -9.00
CA SER A 487 -7.14 12.20 -10.46
C SER A 487 -8.07 11.06 -10.85
N ASN A 488 -8.03 9.92 -10.16
CA ASN A 488 -8.94 8.80 -10.40
C ASN A 488 -10.40 9.16 -10.08
N LEU A 489 -10.67 9.90 -8.99
CA LEU A 489 -12.02 10.39 -8.66
C LEU A 489 -12.57 11.29 -9.77
N VAL A 490 -11.78 12.27 -10.22
CA VAL A 490 -12.13 13.13 -11.35
C VAL A 490 -12.40 12.31 -12.62
N GLY A 491 -11.52 11.34 -12.91
CA GLY A 491 -11.66 10.44 -14.06
C GLY A 491 -12.95 9.62 -14.03
N MET A 492 -13.51 9.33 -12.86
CA MET A 492 -14.79 8.64 -12.70
C MET A 492 -16.00 9.59 -12.55
N GLY A 493 -15.79 10.90 -12.68
CA GLY A 493 -16.85 11.90 -12.55
C GLY A 493 -17.33 12.11 -11.10
N VAL A 494 -16.53 11.71 -10.10
CA VAL A 494 -16.78 12.01 -8.68
C VAL A 494 -16.06 13.31 -8.34
N LEU A 495 -16.74 14.23 -7.66
CA LEU A 495 -16.18 15.54 -7.32
C LEU A 495 -15.23 15.44 -6.13
N PRO A 496 -13.92 15.68 -6.28
CA PRO A 496 -13.05 15.83 -5.12
C PRO A 496 -13.15 17.29 -4.62
N LEU A 497 -13.70 17.48 -3.44
CA LEU A 497 -13.79 18.77 -2.77
C LEU A 497 -12.82 18.78 -1.59
N GLN A 498 -12.22 19.94 -1.32
CA GLN A 498 -11.27 20.11 -0.23
C GLN A 498 -11.75 21.15 0.76
N PHE A 499 -11.69 20.83 2.05
CA PHE A 499 -11.91 21.79 3.11
C PHE A 499 -10.82 22.88 3.11
N PRO A 500 -11.15 24.10 3.58
CA PRO A 500 -10.15 25.12 3.91
C PRO A 500 -9.20 24.62 5.00
N GLU A 501 -8.03 25.25 5.09
CA GLU A 501 -7.09 24.95 6.17
C GLU A 501 -7.74 25.13 7.54
N GLY A 502 -7.51 24.17 8.44
CA GLY A 502 -8.10 24.17 9.79
C GLY A 502 -9.54 23.66 9.88
N VAL A 503 -10.24 23.43 8.76
CA VAL A 503 -11.61 22.89 8.74
C VAL A 503 -11.59 21.37 8.53
N SER A 504 -12.40 20.65 9.32
CA SER A 504 -12.50 19.19 9.30
C SER A 504 -13.88 18.73 9.77
N ALA A 505 -14.20 17.44 9.59
CA ALA A 505 -15.40 16.83 10.19
C ALA A 505 -15.49 17.09 11.71
N LYS A 506 -14.35 17.02 12.42
CA LYS A 506 -14.28 17.25 13.85
C LYS A 506 -14.58 18.70 14.24
N THR A 507 -14.00 19.69 13.55
CA THR A 507 -14.25 21.11 13.87
C THR A 507 -15.67 21.54 13.52
N LEU A 508 -16.29 20.88 12.54
CA LEU A 508 -17.68 21.08 12.15
C LEU A 508 -18.67 20.26 13.01
N GLN A 509 -18.15 19.40 13.91
CA GLN A 509 -18.90 18.52 14.79
C GLN A 509 -19.85 17.58 14.05
N LEU A 510 -19.38 17.00 12.94
CA LEU A 510 -20.19 16.12 12.11
C LEU A 510 -20.34 14.74 12.76
N ASP A 511 -21.57 14.27 12.88
CA ASP A 511 -21.91 12.95 13.44
C ASP A 511 -22.53 11.98 12.43
N GLY A 512 -22.82 12.46 11.22
CA GLY A 512 -23.40 11.68 10.13
C GLY A 512 -24.92 11.76 10.04
N THR A 513 -25.60 12.39 10.99
CA THR A 513 -27.06 12.60 10.96
C THR A 513 -27.48 13.72 10.00
N GLU A 514 -26.53 14.52 9.52
CA GLU A 514 -26.76 15.69 8.69
C GLU A 514 -27.17 15.31 7.24
N ARG A 515 -27.67 16.31 6.53
CA ARG A 515 -27.80 16.31 5.07
C ARG A 515 -26.88 17.37 4.47
N PHE A 516 -26.42 17.12 3.26
CA PHE A 516 -25.42 17.97 2.61
C PHE A 516 -25.90 18.43 1.24
N CYS A 517 -25.67 19.69 0.93
CA CYS A 517 -25.85 20.23 -0.41
C CYS A 517 -24.53 20.81 -0.94
N VAL A 518 -24.18 20.49 -2.19
CA VAL A 518 -23.03 21.08 -2.90
C VAL A 518 -23.57 22.11 -3.88
N LEU A 519 -23.43 23.37 -3.51
CA LEU A 519 -23.99 24.52 -4.22
C LEU A 519 -22.92 25.23 -5.06
N ARG A 520 -23.36 26.10 -5.97
CA ARG A 520 -22.57 26.81 -6.99
C ARG A 520 -21.86 25.91 -7.99
N LEU A 521 -22.31 24.66 -8.10
CA LEU A 521 -21.86 23.72 -9.11
C LEU A 521 -22.70 23.91 -10.38
N SER A 522 -22.03 24.12 -11.51
CA SER A 522 -22.67 24.34 -12.81
C SER A 522 -21.76 23.90 -13.96
N GLU A 523 -22.28 23.90 -15.19
CA GLU A 523 -21.48 23.64 -16.40
C GLU A 523 -20.27 24.57 -16.56
N LYS A 524 -20.32 25.78 -16.01
CA LYS A 524 -19.28 26.80 -16.20
C LYS A 524 -18.15 26.70 -15.16
N ILE A 525 -18.07 25.61 -14.40
CA ILE A 525 -17.01 25.44 -13.40
C ILE A 525 -15.62 25.64 -13.99
N GLN A 526 -14.75 26.28 -13.22
CA GLN A 526 -13.34 26.49 -13.53
C GLN A 526 -12.43 25.60 -12.67
N PRO A 527 -11.19 25.34 -13.12
CA PRO A 527 -10.22 24.65 -12.29
C PRO A 527 -10.07 25.32 -10.93
N ARG A 528 -10.03 24.53 -9.86
CA ARG A 528 -9.84 25.00 -8.47
C ARG A 528 -10.91 25.97 -7.94
N GLN A 529 -12.08 26.00 -8.58
CA GLN A 529 -13.19 26.87 -8.18
C GLN A 529 -13.67 26.59 -6.74
N ALA A 530 -13.95 27.66 -5.99
CA ALA A 530 -14.64 27.58 -4.71
C ALA A 530 -16.13 27.26 -4.90
N LEU A 531 -16.62 26.26 -4.17
CA LEU A 531 -18.01 25.84 -4.07
C LEU A 531 -18.49 26.00 -2.62
N ILE A 532 -19.79 25.85 -2.38
CA ILE A 532 -20.37 25.90 -1.04
C ILE A 532 -20.89 24.52 -0.66
N LEU A 533 -20.41 24.00 0.48
CA LEU A 533 -20.99 22.85 1.16
C LEU A 533 -21.96 23.37 2.23
N ARG A 534 -23.26 23.22 2.00
CA ARG A 534 -24.30 23.48 3.00
C ARG A 534 -24.51 22.22 3.83
N ILE A 535 -24.49 22.38 5.15
CA ILE A 535 -24.66 21.31 6.14
C ILE A 535 -25.97 21.57 6.86
N GLU A 536 -26.96 20.71 6.64
CA GLU A 536 -28.30 20.75 7.23
C GLU A 536 -28.35 19.77 8.41
N ARG A 537 -28.47 20.28 9.63
CA ARG A 537 -28.48 19.48 10.86
C ARG A 537 -29.87 18.99 11.21
N LYS A 538 -29.93 17.97 12.07
CA LYS A 538 -31.19 17.37 12.54
C LYS A 538 -32.10 18.36 13.29
N ASP A 539 -31.52 19.37 13.95
CA ASP A 539 -32.25 20.43 14.65
C ASP A 539 -32.84 21.50 13.71
N GLY A 540 -32.63 21.37 12.40
CA GLY A 540 -33.08 22.31 11.38
C GLY A 540 -32.12 23.48 11.15
N SER A 541 -31.03 23.59 11.92
CA SER A 541 -30.00 24.58 11.65
C SER A 541 -29.21 24.23 10.39
N ALA A 542 -28.76 25.26 9.67
CA ALA A 542 -27.93 25.09 8.49
C ALA A 542 -26.69 25.99 8.58
N SER A 543 -25.55 25.48 8.10
CA SER A 543 -24.31 26.25 7.99
C SER A 543 -23.65 26.01 6.65
N ASP A 544 -23.09 27.06 6.07
CA ASP A 544 -22.38 27.01 4.80
C ASP A 544 -20.87 27.06 5.03
N VAL A 545 -20.15 26.16 4.35
CA VAL A 545 -18.69 26.07 4.39
C VAL A 545 -18.16 26.16 2.96
N GLU A 546 -17.23 27.06 2.70
CA GLU A 546 -16.55 27.10 1.40
C GLU A 546 -15.65 25.87 1.25
N VAL A 547 -15.69 25.22 0.09
CA VAL A 547 -14.83 24.08 -0.25
C VAL A 547 -14.23 24.27 -1.64
N GLN A 548 -12.96 23.90 -1.82
CA GLN A 548 -12.30 24.00 -3.12
C GLN A 548 -12.52 22.75 -3.97
N LEU A 549 -13.02 22.91 -5.19
CA LEU A 549 -13.04 21.83 -6.18
C LEU A 549 -11.61 21.47 -6.59
N ARG A 550 -11.19 20.23 -6.37
CA ARG A 550 -9.85 19.73 -6.70
C ARG A 550 -9.80 19.10 -8.09
N ALA A 551 -10.41 19.77 -9.07
CA ALA A 551 -10.08 19.63 -10.49
C ALA A 551 -9.03 20.69 -10.82
N ASP A 552 -7.79 20.26 -11.03
CA ASP A 552 -6.63 21.14 -11.02
C ASP A 552 -6.31 21.69 -12.43
N THR A 553 -6.94 21.17 -13.49
CA THR A 553 -6.75 21.60 -14.89
C THR A 553 -8.08 21.70 -15.65
N CYS A 554 -8.07 22.40 -16.80
CA CYS A 554 -9.25 22.48 -17.68
C CYS A 554 -9.67 21.10 -18.21
N THR A 555 -8.71 20.23 -18.55
CA THR A 555 -8.97 18.86 -19.00
C THR A 555 -9.71 18.05 -17.93
N GLU A 556 -9.34 18.21 -16.67
CA GLU A 556 -10.01 17.56 -15.55
C GLU A 556 -11.44 18.09 -15.34
N VAL A 557 -11.66 19.38 -15.54
CA VAL A 557 -13.00 19.96 -15.57
C VAL A 557 -13.85 19.35 -16.69
N ASP A 558 -13.27 19.16 -17.88
CA ASP A 558 -13.98 18.51 -18.99
C ASP A 558 -14.34 17.05 -18.68
N TYR A 559 -13.49 16.31 -17.93
CA TYR A 559 -13.86 14.98 -17.46
C TYR A 559 -15.11 15.03 -16.59
N LEU A 560 -15.20 15.97 -15.64
CA LEU A 560 -16.36 16.12 -14.77
C LEU A 560 -17.64 16.46 -15.56
N ARG A 561 -17.56 17.42 -16.49
CA ARG A 561 -18.69 17.79 -17.38
C ARG A 561 -19.23 16.60 -18.15
N HIS A 562 -18.35 15.71 -18.57
CA HIS A 562 -18.73 14.53 -19.32
C HIS A 562 -19.21 13.36 -18.45
N GLY A 563 -19.17 13.47 -17.12
CA GLY A 563 -19.48 12.38 -16.20
C GLY A 563 -18.34 11.38 -16.02
N GLY A 564 -17.13 11.70 -16.50
CA GLY A 564 -15.91 10.90 -16.42
C GLY A 564 -15.12 10.88 -17.72
N ILE A 565 -13.90 10.36 -17.66
CA ILE A 565 -13.00 10.21 -18.82
C ILE A 565 -13.54 9.18 -19.83
N LEU A 566 -14.17 8.10 -19.36
CA LEU A 566 -14.68 7.04 -20.23
C LEU A 566 -15.84 7.55 -21.12
N PRO A 567 -16.90 8.20 -20.59
CA PRO A 567 -17.92 8.83 -21.43
C PRO A 567 -17.36 9.91 -22.36
N LEU A 568 -16.40 10.72 -21.91
CA LEU A 568 -15.75 11.72 -22.77
C LEU A 568 -15.10 11.08 -24.00
N VAL A 569 -14.29 10.04 -23.79
CA VAL A 569 -13.60 9.34 -24.87
C VAL A 569 -14.61 8.69 -25.81
N LEU A 570 -15.65 8.03 -25.30
CA LEU A 570 -16.68 7.43 -26.13
C LEU A 570 -17.41 8.47 -26.98
N ARG A 571 -17.85 9.60 -26.41
CA ARG A 571 -18.44 10.71 -27.19
C ARG A 571 -17.51 11.19 -28.29
N LYS A 572 -16.23 11.38 -27.98
CA LYS A 572 -15.22 11.81 -28.98
C LYS A 572 -15.02 10.81 -30.10
N LEU A 573 -15.16 9.51 -29.84
CA LEU A 573 -15.04 8.46 -30.85
C LEU A 573 -16.28 8.35 -31.74
N LEU A 574 -17.47 8.63 -31.21
CA LEU A 574 -18.74 8.58 -31.95
C LEU A 574 -19.01 9.82 -32.81
N ILE A 575 -18.42 10.97 -32.46
CA ILE A 575 -18.55 12.22 -33.21
C ILE A 575 -17.50 12.34 -34.34
N ARG A 576 -16.43 11.54 -34.26
CA ARG A 576 -15.46 11.38 -35.35
C ARG A 576 -16.03 10.50 -36.44
#